data_AF-A0A1X7TN18-F1
#
_entry.id   AF-A0A1X7TN18-F1
#
_cell.length_a   1.000
_cell.length_b   1.000
_cell.length_c   1.000
_cell.angle_alpha   90.00
_cell.angle_beta   90.00
_cell.angle_gamma   90.00
#
_symmetry.space_group_name_H-M   'P 1'
#
loop_
_entity.id
_entity.type
_entity.pdbx_description
1 polymer ?
#
loop_
_entity_poly.entity_id
_entity_poly.type
_entity_poly.pdbx_seq_one_letter_code
_entity_poly.pdbx_strand_id
1 'polypeptide(L)'
;MEENRSEKSTREKKDISFEDADIPFEEEILRHPYSVKCWIKYIEHKQIKSDHAHSSAVNLIYERALRMPRIWMDYCQFLTEQNKITRTRRTFDRSLRSLPLTQHKIIWPLYIKILRLHNLPETTVRVYRRYIQLCPENSEEFVDYLISIDRLDEAAIKLAEIVNK
;
A
#
# COMPACT_ATOMS: atom_id res chain seq x y z
N MET A 1 -20.20 -10.93 34.46
CA MET A 1 -18.90 -11.57 34.74
C MET A 1 -18.81 -12.71 33.74
N GLU A 2 -18.32 -12.38 32.54
CA GLU A 2 -16.93 -12.67 32.10
C GLU A 2 -16.87 -14.11 31.55
N GLU A 3 -16.34 -14.44 30.38
CA GLU A 3 -15.60 -13.69 29.38
C GLU A 3 -15.54 -14.59 28.12
N ASN A 4 -15.72 -14.00 26.94
CA ASN A 4 -15.35 -14.61 25.67
C ASN A 4 -13.86 -14.93 25.65
N ARG A 5 -13.43 -16.19 25.42
CA ARG A 5 -12.11 -16.45 24.76
C ARG A 5 -11.81 -17.90 24.40
N SER A 6 -12.65 -18.56 23.61
CA SER A 6 -12.19 -19.75 22.88
C SER A 6 -12.61 -19.73 21.41
N GLU A 7 -12.74 -18.54 20.82
CA GLU A 7 -12.60 -18.36 19.37
C GLU A 7 -11.12 -18.47 19.01
N LYS A 8 -10.55 -19.68 19.11
CA LYS A 8 -9.25 -19.98 18.49
C LYS A 8 -9.48 -20.14 16.99
N SER A 9 -9.55 -18.97 16.34
CA SER A 9 -9.01 -18.67 15.02
C SER A 9 -8.66 -19.90 14.17
N THR A 10 -9.66 -20.54 13.61
CA THR A 10 -9.53 -21.22 12.32
C THR A 10 -9.24 -20.14 11.29
N ARG A 11 -7.98 -19.74 11.17
CA ARG A 11 -7.49 -19.14 9.93
C ARG A 11 -7.59 -20.24 8.89
N GLU A 12 -8.74 -20.30 8.23
CA GLU A 12 -8.91 -21.00 6.97
C GLU A 12 -7.72 -20.62 6.09
N LYS A 13 -6.79 -21.57 5.94
CA LYS A 13 -5.82 -21.53 4.86
C LYS A 13 -6.70 -21.58 3.61
N LYS A 14 -6.83 -20.44 2.92
CA LYS A 14 -7.32 -20.47 1.54
C LYS A 14 -6.32 -21.34 0.79
N ASP A 15 -6.66 -22.60 0.60
CA ASP A 15 -5.92 -23.49 -0.29
C ASP A 15 -6.01 -22.87 -1.67
N ILE A 16 -4.90 -22.28 -2.07
CA ILE A 16 -4.72 -21.71 -3.39
C ILE A 16 -4.28 -22.88 -4.26
N SER A 17 -5.06 -23.13 -5.31
CA SER A 17 -4.72 -24.14 -6.32
C SER A 17 -3.45 -23.70 -7.02
N PHE A 18 -2.31 -24.24 -6.61
CA PHE A 18 -1.08 -24.20 -7.37
C PHE A 18 -1.25 -25.16 -8.56
N GLU A 19 -1.07 -24.64 -9.76
CA GLU A 19 -1.14 -25.44 -10.98
C GLU A 19 0.24 -26.01 -11.29
N ASP A 20 0.31 -27.13 -12.02
CA ASP A 20 1.59 -27.72 -12.45
C ASP A 20 2.45 -26.73 -13.26
N ALA A 21 1.80 -25.77 -13.93
CA ALA A 21 2.47 -24.68 -14.65
C ALA A 21 3.22 -23.69 -13.73
N ASP A 22 2.97 -23.69 -12.42
CA ASP A 22 3.66 -22.83 -11.45
C ASP A 22 4.96 -23.44 -10.93
N ILE A 23 5.14 -24.76 -11.08
CA ILE A 23 6.29 -25.52 -10.55
C ILE A 23 7.64 -24.91 -10.94
N PRO A 24 7.89 -24.53 -12.21
CA PRO A 24 9.19 -23.96 -12.60
C PRO A 24 9.50 -22.65 -11.86
N PHE A 25 8.48 -21.83 -11.61
CA PHE A 25 8.65 -20.55 -10.92
C PHE A 25 8.85 -20.73 -9.41
N GLU A 26 8.12 -21.65 -8.79
CA GLU A 26 8.31 -22.00 -7.38
C GLU A 26 9.72 -22.56 -7.12
N GLU A 27 10.23 -23.42 -8.01
CA GLU A 27 11.62 -23.89 -7.92
C GLU A 27 12.63 -22.74 -8.05
N GLU A 28 12.43 -21.82 -9.00
CA GLU A 28 13.35 -20.70 -9.22
C GLU A 28 13.39 -19.76 -8.00
N ILE A 29 12.23 -19.50 -7.39
CA ILE A 29 12.10 -18.70 -6.17
C ILE A 29 12.72 -19.41 -4.97
N LEU A 30 12.58 -20.74 -4.85
CA LEU A 30 13.23 -21.51 -3.79
C LEU A 30 14.76 -21.47 -3.91
N ARG A 31 15.29 -21.51 -5.14
CA ARG A 31 16.74 -21.38 -5.40
C ARG A 31 17.24 -19.95 -5.15
N HIS A 32 16.44 -18.94 -5.49
CA HIS A 32 16.83 -17.52 -5.40
C HIS A 32 15.77 -16.66 -4.69
N PRO A 33 15.56 -16.84 -3.37
CA PRO A 33 14.42 -16.25 -2.66
C PRO A 33 14.44 -14.71 -2.57
N TYR A 34 15.62 -14.09 -2.73
CA TYR A 34 15.79 -12.63 -2.69
C TYR A 34 15.92 -12.00 -4.09
N SER A 35 15.74 -12.79 -5.16
CA SER A 35 15.77 -12.28 -6.53
C SER A 35 14.43 -11.66 -6.90
N VAL A 36 14.35 -10.32 -6.88
CA VAL A 36 13.16 -9.57 -7.32
C VAL A 36 12.72 -10.00 -8.72
N LYS A 37 13.67 -10.29 -9.62
CA LYS A 37 13.37 -10.70 -11.00
C LYS A 37 12.57 -12.00 -11.07
N CYS A 38 12.90 -12.99 -10.24
CA CYS A 38 12.21 -14.28 -10.22
C CYS A 38 10.76 -14.11 -9.74
N TRP A 39 10.57 -13.30 -8.70
CA TRP A 39 9.24 -12.97 -8.19
C TRP A 39 8.38 -12.19 -9.20
N ILE A 40 8.96 -11.19 -9.87
CA ILE A 40 8.23 -10.41 -10.90
C ILE A 40 7.77 -11.31 -12.03
N LYS A 41 8.64 -12.18 -12.58
CA LYS A 41 8.25 -13.14 -13.63
C LYS A 41 7.08 -14.03 -13.21
N TYR A 42 7.08 -14.51 -11.97
CA TYR A 42 6.00 -15.34 -11.47
C TYR A 42 4.68 -14.56 -11.32
N ILE A 43 4.76 -13.32 -10.84
CA ILE A 43 3.62 -12.41 -10.73
C ILE A 43 3.04 -12.13 -12.12
N GLU A 44 3.87 -11.79 -13.11
CA GLU A 44 3.46 -11.53 -14.49
C GLU A 44 2.76 -12.75 -15.11
N HIS A 45 3.33 -13.95 -14.94
CA HIS A 45 2.71 -15.20 -15.41
C HIS A 45 1.30 -15.39 -14.81
N LYS A 46 1.13 -15.13 -13.51
CA LYS A 46 -0.18 -15.22 -12.87
C LYS A 46 -1.12 -14.07 -13.26
N GLN A 47 -0.61 -12.88 -13.51
CA GLN A 47 -1.41 -11.75 -13.98
C GLN A 47 -1.96 -12.00 -15.38
N ILE A 48 -1.20 -12.62 -16.29
CA ILE A 48 -1.68 -12.96 -17.64
C ILE A 48 -2.84 -13.96 -17.59
N LYS A 49 -2.73 -14.97 -16.72
CA LYS A 49 -3.75 -16.03 -16.59
C LYS A 49 -5.02 -15.59 -15.84
N SER A 50 -4.98 -14.49 -15.10
CA SER A 50 -6.09 -14.06 -14.26
C SER A 50 -6.60 -12.69 -14.67
N ASP A 51 -7.90 -12.44 -14.51
CA ASP A 51 -8.42 -11.08 -14.69
C ASP A 51 -7.67 -10.15 -13.73
N HIS A 52 -6.89 -9.23 -14.32
CA HIS A 52 -5.88 -8.42 -13.64
C HIS A 52 -6.43 -7.70 -12.39
N ALA A 53 -7.73 -7.40 -12.40
CA ALA A 53 -8.40 -6.63 -11.36
C ALA A 53 -8.73 -7.41 -10.07
N HIS A 54 -8.78 -8.74 -10.05
CA HIS A 54 -9.35 -9.47 -8.89
C HIS A 54 -8.60 -10.73 -8.44
N SER A 55 -7.42 -10.99 -8.99
CA SER A 55 -6.69 -12.22 -8.67
C SER A 55 -6.20 -12.26 -7.21
N SER A 56 -6.86 -13.10 -6.41
CA SER A 56 -6.41 -13.41 -5.04
C SER A 56 -5.07 -14.15 -5.03
N ALA A 57 -4.76 -14.88 -6.11
CA ALA A 57 -3.50 -15.60 -6.28
C ALA A 57 -2.32 -14.64 -6.45
N VAL A 58 -2.45 -13.64 -7.34
CA VAL A 58 -1.41 -12.60 -7.54
C VAL A 58 -1.15 -11.85 -6.24
N ASN A 59 -2.21 -11.49 -5.51
CA ASN A 59 -2.11 -10.86 -4.20
C ASN A 59 -1.32 -11.72 -3.18
N LEU A 60 -1.49 -13.04 -3.20
CA LEU A 60 -0.71 -13.93 -2.32
C LEU A 60 0.77 -13.90 -2.66
N ILE A 61 1.10 -13.99 -3.96
CA ILE A 61 2.49 -14.01 -4.41
C ILE A 61 3.19 -12.70 -4.02
N TYR A 62 2.52 -11.56 -4.21
CA TYR A 62 3.01 -10.29 -3.69
C TYR A 62 3.26 -10.34 -2.18
N GLU A 63 2.29 -10.80 -1.37
CA GLU A 63 2.44 -10.89 0.09
C GLU A 63 3.63 -11.78 0.51
N ARG A 64 3.90 -12.87 -0.23
CA ARG A 64 5.10 -13.71 -0.01
C ARG A 64 6.40 -12.97 -0.32
N ALA A 65 6.36 -12.11 -1.32
CA ALA A 65 7.51 -11.37 -1.84
C ALA A 65 7.78 -10.04 -1.09
N LEU A 66 6.91 -9.62 -0.16
CA LEU A 66 7.05 -8.38 0.64
C LEU A 66 8.27 -8.28 1.56
N ARG A 67 9.17 -9.26 1.53
CA ARG A 67 10.48 -9.16 2.20
C ARG A 67 11.41 -8.17 1.48
N MET A 68 11.14 -7.84 0.22
CA MET A 68 11.96 -6.96 -0.61
C MET A 68 11.33 -5.57 -0.76
N PRO A 69 12.08 -4.48 -0.51
CA PRO A 69 11.57 -3.11 -0.63
C PRO A 69 10.97 -2.77 -2.00
N ARG A 70 11.62 -3.22 -3.09
CA ARG A 70 11.19 -2.94 -4.47
C ARG A 70 9.76 -3.42 -4.73
N ILE A 71 9.41 -4.59 -4.19
CA ILE A 71 8.12 -5.24 -4.43
C ILE A 71 6.98 -4.52 -3.72
N TRP A 72 7.25 -3.79 -2.63
CA TRP A 72 6.24 -2.96 -1.99
C TRP A 72 5.70 -1.88 -2.93
N MET A 73 6.55 -1.29 -3.76
CA MET A 73 6.13 -0.25 -4.70
C MET A 73 5.19 -0.82 -5.76
N ASP A 74 5.60 -1.91 -6.39
CA ASP A 74 4.84 -2.60 -7.42
C ASP A 74 3.51 -3.12 -6.83
N TYR A 75 3.54 -3.65 -5.61
CA TYR A 75 2.33 -4.11 -4.94
C TYR A 75 1.37 -2.98 -4.58
N CYS A 76 1.87 -1.86 -4.06
CA CYS A 76 1.07 -0.68 -3.78
C CYS A 76 0.39 -0.16 -5.06
N GLN A 77 1.13 -0.10 -6.18
CA GLN A 77 0.59 0.29 -7.48
C GLN A 77 -0.49 -0.70 -7.96
N PHE A 78 -0.22 -1.99 -7.91
CA PHE A 78 -1.17 -3.03 -8.28
C PHE A 78 -2.47 -2.98 -7.44
N LEU A 79 -2.37 -2.67 -6.14
CA LEU A 79 -3.55 -2.50 -5.29
C LEU A 79 -4.38 -1.26 -5.62
N THR A 80 -3.78 -0.24 -6.26
CA THR A 80 -4.54 0.92 -6.75
C THR A 80 -5.48 0.53 -7.88
N GLU A 81 -5.03 -0.36 -8.77
CA GLU A 81 -5.81 -0.84 -9.91
C GLU A 81 -6.99 -1.71 -9.46
N GLN A 82 -6.82 -2.48 -8.37
CA GLN A 82 -7.90 -3.30 -7.82
C GLN A 82 -8.99 -2.52 -7.08
N ASN A 83 -8.82 -1.21 -6.82
CA ASN A 83 -9.77 -0.35 -6.09
C ASN A 83 -10.23 -0.87 -4.71
N LYS A 84 -9.44 -1.73 -4.04
CA LYS A 84 -9.78 -2.30 -2.72
C LYS A 84 -9.30 -1.43 -1.56
N ILE A 85 -9.96 -0.29 -1.35
CA ILE A 85 -9.58 0.78 -0.39
C ILE A 85 -9.05 0.25 0.95
N THR A 86 -9.81 -0.59 1.66
CA THR A 86 -9.43 -1.07 3.00
C THR A 86 -8.14 -1.86 2.99
N ARG A 87 -7.94 -2.71 1.97
CA ARG A 87 -6.71 -3.51 1.82
C ARG A 87 -5.56 -2.62 1.40
N THR A 88 -5.80 -1.72 0.45
CA THR A 88 -4.83 -0.74 -0.04
C THR A 88 -4.30 0.08 1.13
N ARG A 89 -5.16 0.73 1.92
CA ARG A 89 -4.78 1.50 3.13
C ARG A 89 -3.92 0.69 4.10
N ARG A 90 -4.36 -0.51 4.48
CA ARG A 90 -3.60 -1.39 5.39
C ARG A 90 -2.22 -1.75 4.83
N THR A 91 -2.12 -1.93 3.53
CA THR A 91 -0.86 -2.26 2.86
C THR A 91 0.07 -1.06 2.82
N PHE A 92 -0.45 0.15 2.51
CA PHE A 92 0.30 1.41 2.64
C PHE A 92 0.80 1.65 4.06
N ASP A 93 -0.03 1.42 5.08
CA ASP A 93 0.40 1.56 6.48
C ASP A 93 1.42 0.48 6.91
N ARG A 94 1.41 -0.70 6.26
CA ARG A 94 2.45 -1.73 6.45
C ARG A 94 3.74 -1.37 5.72
N SER A 95 3.66 -0.80 4.53
CA SER A 95 4.84 -0.41 3.74
C SER A 95 5.62 0.69 4.46
N LEU A 96 4.92 1.72 4.97
CA LEU A 96 5.50 2.81 5.76
C LEU A 96 6.11 2.37 7.11
N ARG A 97 5.84 1.15 7.58
CA ARG A 97 6.48 0.56 8.77
C ARG A 97 7.64 -0.35 8.43
N SER A 98 7.64 -0.93 7.23
CA SER A 98 8.61 -1.95 6.81
C SER A 98 9.73 -1.37 5.96
N LEU A 99 9.50 -0.24 5.30
CA LEU A 99 10.44 0.40 4.40
C LEU A 99 11.30 1.46 5.12
N PRO A 100 12.54 1.71 4.65
CA PRO A 100 13.33 2.85 5.08
C PRO A 100 12.68 4.18 4.71
N LEU A 101 12.96 5.23 5.50
CA LEU A 101 12.46 6.60 5.29
C LEU A 101 12.71 7.16 3.88
N THR A 102 13.77 6.71 3.20
CA THR A 102 14.08 7.12 1.82
C THR A 102 12.98 6.74 0.82
N GLN A 103 12.30 5.61 1.04
CA GLN A 103 11.23 5.12 0.16
C GLN A 103 9.87 5.77 0.48
N HIS A 104 9.72 6.39 1.66
CA HIS A 104 8.48 7.03 2.06
C HIS A 104 8.10 8.16 1.10
N LYS A 105 9.07 8.89 0.55
CA LYS A 105 8.86 9.96 -0.44
C LYS A 105 8.11 9.49 -1.70
N ILE A 106 8.22 8.21 -2.04
CA ILE A 106 7.55 7.62 -3.21
C ILE A 106 6.16 7.07 -2.81
N ILE A 107 6.06 6.49 -1.60
CA ILE A 107 4.83 5.89 -1.09
C ILE A 107 3.76 6.95 -0.76
N TRP A 108 4.13 8.08 -0.14
CA TRP A 108 3.16 9.09 0.29
C TRP A 108 2.34 9.70 -0.85
N PRO A 109 2.93 10.17 -1.96
CA PRO A 109 2.16 10.72 -3.09
C PRO A 109 1.20 9.68 -3.68
N LEU A 110 1.63 8.41 -3.80
CA LEU A 110 0.77 7.32 -4.24
C LEU A 110 -0.40 7.10 -3.29
N TYR A 111 -0.15 7.13 -1.97
CA TYR A 111 -1.20 6.95 -0.98
C TYR A 111 -2.24 8.08 -1.05
N ILE A 112 -1.78 9.32 -1.10
CA ILE A 112 -2.64 10.50 -1.21
C ILE A 112 -3.47 10.47 -2.49
N LYS A 113 -2.86 10.13 -3.64
CA LYS A 113 -3.56 10.03 -4.93
C LYS A 113 -4.79 9.11 -4.85
N ILE A 114 -4.65 7.95 -4.20
CA ILE A 114 -5.74 6.98 -4.01
C ILE A 114 -6.81 7.54 -3.07
N LEU A 115 -6.41 8.17 -1.97
CA LEU A 115 -7.37 8.75 -1.02
C LEU A 115 -8.18 9.89 -1.63
N ARG A 116 -7.56 10.69 -2.51
CA ARG A 116 -8.23 11.72 -3.31
C ARG A 116 -9.19 11.11 -4.31
N LEU A 117 -8.78 10.04 -5.01
CA LEU A 117 -9.64 9.32 -5.96
C LEU A 117 -10.91 8.77 -5.30
N HIS A 118 -10.81 8.26 -4.07
CA HIS A 118 -11.94 7.71 -3.32
C HIS A 118 -12.68 8.73 -2.42
N ASN A 119 -12.33 10.01 -2.49
CA ASN A 119 -12.95 11.10 -1.74
C ASN A 119 -13.07 10.84 -0.21
N LEU A 120 -11.95 10.53 0.45
CA LEU A 120 -11.89 10.25 1.90
C LEU A 120 -11.20 11.38 2.69
N PRO A 121 -11.83 12.55 2.86
CA PRO A 121 -11.18 13.77 3.38
C PRO A 121 -10.50 13.56 4.73
N GLU A 122 -11.18 12.93 5.70
CA GLU A 122 -10.61 12.75 7.04
C GLU A 122 -9.39 11.84 7.09
N THR A 123 -9.38 10.81 6.24
CA THR A 123 -8.20 9.94 6.16
C THR A 123 -7.07 10.68 5.46
N THR A 124 -7.36 11.40 4.39
CA THR A 124 -6.38 12.17 3.63
C THR A 124 -5.71 13.22 4.51
N VAL A 125 -6.48 13.99 5.29
CA VAL A 125 -5.94 14.99 6.22
C VAL A 125 -5.03 14.34 7.26
N ARG A 126 -5.43 13.21 7.85
CA ARG A 126 -4.59 12.47 8.81
C ARG A 126 -3.28 11.98 8.20
N VAL A 127 -3.34 11.46 6.98
CA VAL A 127 -2.17 10.97 6.23
C VAL A 127 -1.24 12.14 5.88
N TYR A 128 -1.78 13.26 5.42
CA TYR A 128 -1.01 14.48 5.16
C TYR A 128 -0.34 15.04 6.42
N ARG A 129 -1.04 15.12 7.56
CA ARG A 129 -0.45 15.57 8.83
C ARG A 129 0.78 14.75 9.21
N ARG A 130 0.77 13.44 8.95
CA ARG A 130 1.93 12.57 9.16
C ARG A 130 3.01 12.77 8.09
N TYR A 131 2.61 13.04 6.84
CA TYR A 131 3.55 13.28 5.75
C TYR A 131 4.36 14.57 5.95
N ILE A 132 3.71 15.68 6.33
CA ILE A 132 4.40 16.97 6.57
C ILE A 132 5.40 16.92 7.72
N GLN A 133 5.18 16.04 8.71
CA GLN A 133 6.14 15.82 9.81
C GLN A 133 7.45 15.20 9.31
N LEU A 134 7.42 14.45 8.21
CA LEU A 134 8.58 13.80 7.60
C LEU A 134 9.22 14.66 6.51
N CYS A 135 8.41 15.35 5.71
CA CYS A 135 8.84 16.17 4.58
C CYS A 135 8.09 17.51 4.63
N PRO A 136 8.64 18.54 5.31
CA PRO A 136 7.98 19.83 5.43
C PRO A 136 7.88 20.59 4.10
N GLU A 137 8.69 20.20 3.09
CA GLU A 137 8.69 20.79 1.74
C GLU A 137 7.36 20.60 0.99
N ASN A 138 6.59 19.56 1.31
CA ASN A 138 5.30 19.28 0.68
C ASN A 138 4.11 19.95 1.41
N SER A 139 4.36 20.96 2.25
CA SER A 139 3.30 21.64 3.00
C SER A 139 2.33 22.41 2.10
N GLU A 140 2.78 22.88 0.93
CA GLU A 140 1.94 23.58 -0.05
C GLU A 140 0.83 22.68 -0.60
N GLU A 141 1.16 21.46 -1.02
CA GLU A 141 0.18 20.49 -1.54
C GLU A 141 -0.89 20.14 -0.50
N PHE A 142 -0.52 20.16 0.79
CA PHE A 142 -1.48 19.98 1.87
C PHE A 142 -2.43 21.19 2.03
N VAL A 143 -1.91 22.42 1.94
CA VAL A 143 -2.73 23.64 1.98
C VAL A 143 -3.71 23.68 0.81
N ASP A 144 -3.24 23.40 -0.41
CA ASP A 144 -4.09 23.31 -1.61
C ASP A 144 -5.19 22.26 -1.43
N TYR A 145 -4.84 21.11 -0.83
CA TYR A 145 -5.82 20.09 -0.52
C TYR A 145 -6.86 20.58 0.51
N LEU A 146 -6.45 21.26 1.58
CA LEU A 146 -7.35 21.82 2.59
C LEU A 146 -8.31 22.85 2.00
N ILE A 147 -7.84 23.69 1.07
CA ILE A 147 -8.67 24.63 0.33
C ILE A 147 -9.69 23.87 -0.53
N SER A 148 -9.28 22.78 -1.19
CA SER A 148 -10.19 21.97 -2.02
C SER A 148 -11.33 21.29 -1.25
N ILE A 149 -11.14 21.06 0.07
CA ILE A 149 -12.16 20.49 0.96
C ILE A 149 -12.88 21.56 1.80
N ASP A 150 -12.72 22.84 1.46
CA ASP A 150 -13.32 24.01 2.13
C ASP A 150 -12.94 24.16 3.62
N ARG A 151 -11.78 23.62 4.03
CA ARG A 151 -11.26 23.74 5.41
C ARG A 151 -10.27 24.90 5.51
N LEU A 152 -10.77 26.10 5.22
CA LEU A 152 -9.98 27.32 5.11
C LEU A 152 -9.29 27.71 6.43
N ASP A 153 -9.90 27.43 7.58
CA ASP A 153 -9.32 27.74 8.90
C ASP A 153 -7.98 27.03 9.12
N GLU A 154 -7.94 25.72 8.83
CA GLU A 154 -6.71 24.93 8.97
C GLU A 154 -5.68 25.32 7.90
N ALA A 155 -6.15 25.63 6.68
CA ALA A 155 -5.29 26.08 5.59
C ALA A 155 -4.59 27.41 5.93
N ALA A 156 -5.33 28.38 6.47
CA ALA A 156 -4.82 29.68 6.86
C ALA A 156 -3.78 29.58 7.98
N ILE A 157 -4.05 28.77 9.01
CA ILE A 157 -3.07 28.52 10.09
C ILE A 157 -1.79 27.90 9.52
N LYS A 158 -1.90 26.92 8.62
CA LYS A 158 -0.73 26.28 8.03
C LYS A 158 0.05 27.17 7.08
N LEU A 159 -0.63 28.00 6.29
CA LEU A 159 0.03 28.98 5.44
C LEU A 159 0.78 30.03 6.27
N ALA A 160 0.18 30.50 7.37
CA ALA A 160 0.85 31.42 8.30
C ALA A 160 2.10 30.80 8.95
N GLU A 161 2.06 29.51 9.32
CA GLU A 161 3.25 28.79 9.82
C GLU A 161 4.38 28.69 8.78
N ILE A 162 4.04 28.56 7.49
CA ILE A 162 5.02 28.48 6.40
C ILE A 162 5.66 29.84 6.15
N VAL A 163 4.86 30.92 6.11
CA VAL A 163 5.32 32.28 5.80
C VAL A 163 6.14 32.90 6.94
N ASN A 164 5.83 32.56 8.19
CA ASN A 164 6.55 33.07 9.36
C ASN A 164 7.87 32.33 9.66
N LYS A 165 8.31 31.44 8.78
CA LYS A 165 9.52 30.63 8.92
C LYS A 165 10.66 31.19 8.08
#